data_AF-A0A0G4ELI7-F1
#
_entry.id   AF-A0A0G4ELI7-F1
#
_cell.length_a   1.000
_cell.length_b   1.000
_cell.length_c   1.000
_cell.angle_alpha   90.00
_cell.angle_beta   90.00
_cell.angle_gamma   90.00
#
_symmetry.space_group_name_H-M   'P 1'
#
loop_
_entity.id
_entity.type
_entity.pdbx_description
1 polymer ?
#
loop_
_entity_poly.entity_id
_entity_poly.type
_entity_poly.pdbx_seq_one_letter_code
_entity_poly.pdbx_strand_id
1 'polypeptide(L)'
;MPQTLFKQTDAFDRRLPSTTWGRYERYNQIIGGIKLVQTRSKTNKCVNSDLDTIFCREDDTGQCCHDERSSSKSYFLDVNKTRQLVKGLDHDAAFPDIPLGEGFEANDRGEYEFWLLVNSPIEKLRNRIIYLANYNWVDLSTWTVRVEGLMYNGELGLFAKLEILFTFLRGGSVRPSVSLDTVQSNPYRDRLARILALDTLFVVCFLFFIVTELREL
;
A
#
# COMPACT_ATOMS: atom_id res chain seq x y z
N MET A 1 -6.76 -5.43 -25.29
CA MET A 1 -6.08 -4.22 -24.76
C MET A 1 -5.80 -4.46 -23.29
N PRO A 2 -4.58 -4.18 -22.79
CA PRO A 2 -4.28 -4.31 -21.36
C PRO A 2 -5.19 -3.38 -20.57
N GLN A 3 -5.92 -3.93 -19.60
CA GLN A 3 -6.77 -3.14 -18.72
C GLN A 3 -5.90 -2.40 -17.71
N THR A 4 -5.88 -1.07 -17.78
CA THR A 4 -5.21 -0.23 -16.79
C THR A 4 -6.20 0.15 -15.68
N LEU A 5 -5.74 0.12 -14.43
CA LEU A 5 -6.54 0.51 -13.26
C LEU A 5 -6.99 1.99 -13.34
N PHE A 6 -6.13 2.85 -13.91
CA PHE A 6 -6.35 4.29 -14.03
C PHE A 6 -6.81 4.67 -15.44
N LYS A 7 -8.05 4.34 -15.77
CA LYS A 7 -8.65 4.70 -17.07
C LYS A 7 -9.00 6.20 -17.11
N GLN A 8 -8.56 6.90 -18.15
CA GLN A 8 -8.81 8.34 -18.36
C GLN A 8 -9.55 8.67 -19.65
N THR A 9 -9.77 7.67 -20.50
CA THR A 9 -10.55 7.78 -21.74
C THR A 9 -11.74 6.83 -21.70
N ASP A 10 -12.80 7.11 -22.46
CA ASP A 10 -13.94 6.19 -22.60
C ASP A 10 -13.67 5.09 -23.66
N ALA A 11 -14.71 4.37 -24.08
CA ALA A 11 -14.58 3.34 -25.12
C ALA A 11 -14.34 3.90 -26.55
N PHE A 12 -14.44 5.23 -26.72
CA PHE A 12 -14.25 5.95 -27.97
C PHE A 12 -13.02 6.89 -27.89
N ASP A 13 -12.10 6.63 -26.97
CA ASP A 13 -10.90 7.42 -26.71
C ASP A 13 -11.15 8.89 -26.34
N ARG A 14 -12.37 9.25 -25.92
CA ARG A 14 -12.66 10.60 -25.45
C ARG A 14 -12.19 10.76 -24.02
N ARG A 15 -11.48 11.86 -23.72
CA ARG A 15 -10.98 12.16 -22.38
C ARG A 15 -12.14 12.36 -21.41
N LEU A 16 -12.12 11.57 -20.34
CA LEU A 16 -13.08 11.69 -19.23
C LEU A 16 -12.74 12.90 -18.35
N PRO A 17 -13.75 13.56 -17.74
CA PRO A 17 -13.49 14.59 -16.74
C PRO A 17 -12.75 14.00 -15.53
N SER A 18 -11.86 14.78 -14.92
CA SER A 18 -11.01 14.32 -13.81
C SER A 18 -11.76 13.80 -12.60
N THR A 19 -13.00 14.29 -12.38
CA THR A 19 -13.93 13.82 -11.34
C THR A 19 -14.40 12.38 -11.55
N THR A 20 -14.19 11.81 -12.74
CA THR A 20 -14.57 10.44 -13.10
C THR A 20 -13.37 9.53 -13.33
N TRP A 21 -12.14 10.03 -13.15
CA TRP A 21 -10.95 9.18 -13.18
C TRP A 21 -10.98 8.20 -12.01
N GLY A 22 -10.45 6.99 -12.21
CA GLY A 22 -10.52 5.92 -11.21
C GLY A 22 -11.79 5.10 -11.20
N ARG A 23 -12.70 5.38 -12.13
CA ARG A 23 -13.82 4.50 -12.37
C ARG A 23 -13.31 3.19 -12.97
N TYR A 24 -13.52 2.11 -12.23
CA TYR A 24 -13.21 0.75 -12.66
C TYR A 24 -14.54 0.04 -12.96
N GLU A 25 -14.66 -0.53 -14.15
CA GLU A 25 -15.94 -1.02 -14.66
C GLU A 25 -17.03 0.08 -14.64
N ARG A 26 -18.30 -0.31 -14.70
CA ARG A 26 -19.43 0.65 -14.79
C ARG A 26 -19.76 1.33 -13.47
N TYR A 27 -19.65 0.61 -12.35
CA TYR A 27 -20.21 1.02 -11.05
C TYR A 27 -19.20 1.17 -9.92
N ASN A 28 -17.93 0.78 -10.13
CA ASN A 28 -16.91 0.90 -9.08
C ASN A 28 -16.07 2.15 -9.30
N GLN A 29 -15.76 2.84 -8.21
CA GLN A 29 -14.96 4.06 -8.20
C GLN A 29 -13.88 3.92 -7.13
N ILE A 30 -12.61 4.07 -7.49
CA ILE A 30 -11.53 4.20 -6.53
C ILE A 30 -11.69 5.55 -5.81
N ILE A 31 -11.65 5.53 -4.49
CA ILE A 31 -11.81 6.70 -3.62
C ILE A 31 -10.44 7.14 -3.11
N GLY A 32 -10.08 8.40 -3.38
CA GLY A 32 -8.80 8.98 -2.99
C GLY A 32 -7.65 8.54 -3.91
N GLY A 33 -7.15 7.33 -3.73
CA GLY A 33 -6.00 6.83 -4.47
C GLY A 33 -5.60 5.42 -4.09
N ILE A 34 -4.46 4.99 -4.63
CA ILE A 34 -3.80 3.75 -4.25
C ILE A 34 -2.60 4.09 -3.38
N LYS A 35 -2.49 3.45 -2.23
CA LYS A 35 -1.34 3.58 -1.33
C LYS A 35 -0.44 2.36 -1.51
N LEU A 36 0.83 2.60 -1.80
CA LEU A 36 1.89 1.61 -1.71
C LEU A 36 2.50 1.70 -0.32
N VAL A 37 2.61 0.58 0.38
CA VAL A 37 3.21 0.51 1.71
C VAL A 37 4.27 -0.55 1.71
N GLN A 38 5.52 -0.18 1.97
CA GLN A 38 6.62 -1.12 2.08
C GLN A 38 7.03 -1.29 3.54
N THR A 39 7.40 -2.50 3.92
CA THR A 39 8.19 -2.75 5.13
C THR A 39 9.55 -3.33 4.75
N ARG A 40 10.58 -2.88 5.45
CA ARG A 40 11.97 -3.28 5.20
C ARG A 40 12.51 -4.01 6.41
N SER A 41 13.24 -5.10 6.18
CA SER A 41 14.00 -5.77 7.21
C SER A 41 15.25 -4.96 7.56
N LYS A 42 15.66 -4.97 8.82
CA LYS A 42 16.94 -4.42 9.22
C LYS A 42 18.09 -5.29 8.68
N THR A 43 19.11 -4.65 8.13
CA THR A 43 20.35 -5.31 7.75
C THR A 43 21.18 -5.61 9.00
N ASN A 44 21.69 -6.83 9.10
CA ASN A 44 22.49 -7.34 10.21
C ASN A 44 23.61 -8.25 9.65
N LYS A 45 24.53 -8.65 10.52
CA LYS A 45 25.51 -9.70 10.20
C LYS A 45 24.82 -11.05 10.04
N CYS A 46 25.35 -11.90 9.17
CA CYS A 46 24.86 -13.25 9.02
C CYS A 46 25.15 -14.09 10.28
N VAL A 47 24.34 -15.12 10.51
CA VAL A 47 24.56 -16.08 11.63
C VAL A 47 25.90 -16.80 11.46
N ASN A 48 26.24 -17.12 10.21
CA ASN A 48 27.55 -17.64 9.85
C ASN A 48 28.38 -16.51 9.21
N SER A 49 29.46 -16.11 9.88
CA SER A 49 30.37 -15.06 9.42
C SER A 49 31.06 -15.38 8.09
N ASP A 50 31.21 -16.66 7.74
CA ASP A 50 31.79 -17.03 6.45
C ASP A 50 30.88 -16.59 5.29
N LEU A 51 29.56 -16.59 5.52
CA LEU A 51 28.60 -16.09 4.54
C LEU A 51 28.73 -14.58 4.32
N ASP A 52 29.11 -13.82 5.35
CA ASP A 52 29.34 -12.38 5.19
C ASP A 52 30.46 -12.14 4.15
N THR A 53 31.52 -12.95 4.18
CA THR A 53 32.64 -12.81 3.23
C THR A 53 32.29 -13.18 1.80
N ILE A 54 31.37 -14.14 1.62
CA ILE A 54 30.97 -14.65 0.31
C ILE A 54 29.90 -13.76 -0.33
N PHE A 55 28.90 -13.35 0.46
CA PHE A 55 27.69 -12.70 -0.06
C PHE A 55 27.67 -11.18 0.15
N CYS A 56 28.37 -10.62 1.14
CA CYS A 56 28.33 -9.18 1.42
C CYS A 56 29.41 -8.38 0.69
N ARG A 57 30.01 -8.92 -0.37
CA ARG A 57 31.22 -8.38 -1.00
C ARG A 57 31.05 -6.98 -1.61
N GLU A 58 29.82 -6.55 -1.87
CA GLU A 58 29.47 -5.24 -2.43
C GLU A 58 29.02 -4.21 -1.38
N ASP A 59 28.87 -4.61 -0.12
CA ASP A 59 28.46 -3.71 0.95
C ASP A 59 29.65 -3.40 1.87
N ASP A 60 30.09 -2.14 1.86
CA ASP A 60 31.20 -1.65 2.70
C ASP A 60 30.93 -1.84 4.20
N THR A 61 29.67 -2.04 4.60
CA THR A 61 29.29 -2.28 5.99
C THR A 61 29.55 -3.71 6.46
N GLY A 62 29.75 -4.65 5.53
CA GLY A 62 29.85 -6.08 5.83
C GLY A 62 28.58 -6.67 6.46
N GLN A 63 27.44 -6.01 6.29
CA GLN A 63 26.13 -6.48 6.72
C GLN A 63 25.26 -6.65 5.48
N CYS A 64 24.91 -7.88 5.12
CA CYS A 64 23.99 -8.14 4.00
C CYS A 64 22.90 -9.14 4.35
N CYS A 65 22.94 -9.71 5.55
CA CYS A 65 21.85 -10.54 6.04
C CYS A 65 20.71 -9.69 6.57
N HIS A 66 19.50 -10.20 6.44
CA HIS A 66 18.28 -9.52 6.84
C HIS A 66 17.54 -10.35 7.87
N ASP A 67 17.13 -9.76 8.99
CA ASP A 67 16.36 -10.45 10.03
C ASP A 67 14.84 -10.33 9.80
N GLU A 68 14.08 -11.40 10.04
CA GLU A 68 12.61 -11.42 9.83
C GLU A 68 11.86 -10.64 10.91
N ARG A 69 12.47 -10.49 12.09
CA ARG A 69 11.79 -9.92 13.26
C ARG A 69 12.04 -8.43 13.46
N SER A 70 12.98 -7.84 12.70
CA SER A 70 13.34 -6.43 12.85
C SER A 70 12.99 -5.63 11.60
N SER A 71 12.13 -4.63 11.79
CA SER A 71 11.83 -3.63 10.76
C SER A 71 12.86 -2.50 10.81
N SER A 72 13.37 -2.09 9.66
CA SER A 72 14.11 -0.83 9.56
C SER A 72 13.15 0.35 9.63
N LYS A 73 13.57 1.40 10.35
CA LYS A 73 12.90 2.71 10.36
C LYS A 73 13.79 3.80 9.74
N SER A 74 14.97 3.43 9.25
CA SER A 74 15.91 4.41 8.72
C SER A 74 15.44 4.90 7.35
N TYR A 75 15.65 6.18 7.10
CA TYR A 75 15.67 6.70 5.74
C TYR A 75 16.69 5.90 4.91
N PHE A 76 16.32 5.46 3.70
CA PHE A 76 17.18 4.55 2.91
C PHE A 76 17.44 5.00 1.48
N LEU A 77 17.05 6.23 1.11
CA LEU A 77 17.42 6.76 -0.19
C LEU A 77 18.92 7.07 -0.24
N ASP A 78 19.68 6.24 -0.94
CA ASP A 78 21.06 6.55 -1.28
C ASP A 78 21.10 7.30 -2.62
N VAL A 79 21.06 8.62 -2.56
CA VAL A 79 21.10 9.49 -3.74
C VAL A 79 22.41 9.30 -4.51
N ASN A 80 23.52 9.01 -3.83
CA ASN A 80 24.83 8.87 -4.46
C ASN A 80 24.94 7.55 -5.22
N LYS A 81 24.52 6.44 -4.62
CA LYS A 81 24.46 5.12 -5.28
C LYS A 81 23.44 5.13 -6.42
N THR A 82 22.31 5.81 -6.25
CA THR A 82 21.31 5.90 -7.31
C THR A 82 21.79 6.74 -8.51
N ARG A 83 22.45 7.89 -8.27
CA ARG A 83 23.05 8.70 -9.34
C ARG A 83 24.11 7.95 -10.14
N GLN A 84 24.75 6.94 -9.55
CA GLN A 84 25.68 6.06 -10.26
C GLN A 84 24.96 5.03 -11.14
N LEU A 85 23.86 4.45 -10.67
CA LEU A 85 23.05 3.49 -11.43
C LEU A 85 22.35 4.14 -12.62
N VAL A 86 21.85 5.35 -12.45
CA VAL A 86 21.29 6.17 -13.54
C VAL A 86 22.20 7.37 -13.75
N LYS A 87 23.35 7.14 -14.39
CA LYS A 87 24.33 8.20 -14.68
C LYS A 87 23.64 9.41 -15.32
N GLY A 88 23.70 10.54 -14.63
CA GLY A 88 23.19 11.83 -15.12
C GLY A 88 21.70 12.07 -14.88
N LEU A 89 21.03 11.28 -14.04
CA LEU A 89 19.65 11.57 -13.64
C LEU A 89 19.63 12.79 -12.70
N ASP A 90 19.31 13.94 -13.29
CA ASP A 90 18.90 15.12 -12.53
C ASP A 90 17.45 14.93 -12.05
N HIS A 91 17.27 14.84 -10.72
CA HIS A 91 15.98 14.57 -10.11
C HIS A 91 14.95 15.65 -10.47
N ASP A 92 15.34 16.92 -10.39
CA ASP A 92 14.43 18.04 -10.61
C ASP A 92 13.98 18.11 -12.08
N ALA A 93 14.85 17.68 -13.00
CA ALA A 93 14.53 17.58 -14.41
C ALA A 93 13.66 16.35 -14.73
N ALA A 94 13.93 15.20 -14.11
CA ALA A 94 13.23 13.94 -14.39
C ALA A 94 11.88 13.83 -13.68
N PHE A 95 11.76 14.38 -12.47
CA PHE A 95 10.62 14.23 -11.58
C PHE A 95 10.26 15.55 -10.87
N PRO A 96 9.97 16.63 -11.63
CA PRO A 96 9.75 17.97 -11.07
C PRO A 96 8.61 18.05 -10.05
N ASP A 97 7.67 17.11 -10.10
CA ASP A 97 6.45 17.08 -9.30
C ASP A 97 6.53 16.15 -8.06
N ILE A 98 7.67 15.50 -7.82
CA ILE A 98 7.84 14.49 -6.77
C ILE A 98 8.93 14.97 -5.83
N PRO A 99 8.65 15.24 -4.55
CA PRO A 99 9.69 15.58 -3.59
C PRO A 99 10.74 14.46 -3.48
N LEU A 100 12.02 14.84 -3.49
CA LEU A 100 13.11 13.90 -3.27
C LEU A 100 12.95 13.21 -1.92
N GLY A 101 12.97 11.87 -1.92
CA GLY A 101 12.80 11.07 -0.70
C GLY A 101 11.34 10.72 -0.38
N GLU A 102 10.36 11.19 -1.16
CA GLU A 102 8.97 10.74 -0.99
C GLU A 102 8.89 9.20 -1.10
N GLY A 103 8.35 8.55 -0.07
CA GLY A 103 8.28 7.09 0.02
C GLY A 103 9.53 6.39 0.56
N PHE A 104 10.60 7.11 0.93
CA PHE A 104 11.85 6.54 1.45
C PHE A 104 12.09 6.83 2.94
N GLU A 105 11.16 7.55 3.57
CA GLU A 105 11.12 7.79 5.02
C GLU A 105 10.06 6.89 5.66
N ALA A 106 10.43 6.24 6.76
CA ALA A 106 9.51 5.37 7.49
C ALA A 106 8.64 6.19 8.45
N ASN A 107 7.36 5.84 8.56
CA ASN A 107 6.48 6.34 9.61
C ASN A 107 6.84 5.74 10.99
N ASP A 108 6.11 6.12 12.04
CA ASP A 108 6.31 5.61 13.41
C ASP A 108 6.20 4.08 13.53
N ARG A 109 5.50 3.44 12.58
CA ARG A 109 5.31 1.98 12.50
C ARG A 109 6.41 1.27 11.71
N GLY A 110 7.37 2.00 11.14
CA GLY A 110 8.40 1.42 10.26
C GLY A 110 7.89 1.10 8.86
N GLU A 111 6.82 1.76 8.43
CA GLU A 111 6.23 1.58 7.11
C GLU A 111 6.61 2.76 6.21
N TYR A 112 6.95 2.46 4.96
CA TYR A 112 7.30 3.44 3.95
C TYR A 112 6.10 3.61 3.02
N GLU A 113 5.45 4.76 3.07
CA GLU A 113 4.19 5.00 2.36
C GLU A 113 4.40 5.86 1.11
N PHE A 114 3.76 5.48 0.01
CA PHE A 114 3.78 6.25 -1.23
C PHE A 114 2.40 6.26 -1.90
N TRP A 115 1.86 7.44 -2.17
CA TRP A 115 0.50 7.61 -2.66
C TRP A 115 0.43 7.85 -4.17
N LEU A 116 -0.57 7.23 -4.80
CA LEU A 116 -0.95 7.39 -6.20
C LEU A 116 -2.38 7.92 -6.26
N LEU A 117 -2.51 9.24 -6.36
CA LEU A 117 -3.82 9.91 -6.30
C LEU A 117 -4.60 9.71 -7.60
N VAL A 118 -5.84 9.27 -7.48
CA VAL A 118 -6.66 8.86 -8.62
C VAL A 118 -7.06 10.01 -9.56
N ASN A 119 -7.08 11.22 -9.01
CA ASN A 119 -7.38 12.46 -9.72
C ASN A 119 -6.16 13.06 -10.46
N SER A 120 -5.01 12.37 -10.47
CA SER A 120 -3.81 12.79 -11.19
C SER A 120 -3.79 12.28 -12.63
N PRO A 121 -3.21 13.03 -13.59
CA PRO A 121 -3.00 12.55 -14.96
C PRO A 121 -2.21 11.24 -15.00
N ILE A 122 -2.52 10.35 -15.95
CA ILE A 122 -1.89 9.02 -16.03
C ILE A 122 -0.38 9.09 -16.21
N GLU A 123 0.10 10.10 -16.95
CA GLU A 123 1.53 10.34 -17.14
C GLU A 123 2.21 10.73 -15.82
N LYS A 124 1.55 11.50 -14.95
CA LYS A 124 2.06 11.81 -13.62
C LYS A 124 2.13 10.56 -12.74
N LEU A 125 1.10 9.71 -12.79
CA LEU A 125 1.10 8.44 -12.05
C LEU A 125 2.18 7.48 -12.56
N ARG A 126 2.37 7.39 -13.88
CA ARG A 126 3.44 6.62 -14.49
C ARG A 126 4.81 7.12 -14.05
N ASN A 127 5.04 8.44 -14.10
CA ASN A 127 6.30 9.04 -13.65
C ASN A 127 6.57 8.77 -12.17
N ARG A 128 5.53 8.74 -11.33
CA ARG A 128 5.66 8.36 -9.91
C ARG A 128 6.09 6.91 -9.70
N ILE A 129 5.61 5.97 -10.52
CA ILE A 129 6.08 4.58 -10.48
C ILE A 129 7.52 4.47 -11.01
N ILE A 130 7.84 5.17 -12.10
CA ILE A 130 9.20 5.21 -12.66
C ILE A 130 10.19 5.80 -11.66
N TYR A 131 9.79 6.82 -10.90
CA TYR A 131 10.57 7.35 -9.79
C TYR A 131 10.94 6.25 -8.78
N LEU A 132 9.95 5.53 -8.23
CA LEU A 132 10.24 4.44 -7.29
C LEU A 132 11.15 3.35 -7.89
N ALA A 133 10.94 3.01 -9.17
CA ALA A 133 11.76 2.02 -9.86
C ALA A 133 13.22 2.50 -10.03
N ASN A 134 13.42 3.74 -10.46
CA ASN A 134 14.75 4.31 -10.69
C ASN A 134 15.56 4.45 -9.39
N TYR A 135 14.90 4.67 -8.26
CA TYR A 135 15.53 4.78 -6.94
C TYR A 135 15.56 3.47 -6.14
N ASN A 136 15.35 2.31 -6.80
CA ASN A 136 15.36 0.98 -6.18
C ASN A 136 14.51 0.91 -4.90
N TRP A 137 13.29 1.46 -4.96
CA TRP A 137 12.39 1.44 -3.81
C TRP A 137 12.19 0.01 -3.29
N VAL A 138 12.12 -0.97 -4.19
CA VAL A 138 12.17 -2.40 -3.87
C VAL A 138 13.57 -2.94 -4.11
N ASP A 139 14.15 -3.55 -3.09
CA ASP A 139 15.51 -4.10 -3.06
C ASP A 139 15.61 -5.35 -2.15
N LEU A 140 16.83 -5.83 -1.89
CA LEU A 140 17.09 -7.01 -1.04
C LEU A 140 16.61 -6.87 0.41
N SER A 141 16.52 -5.64 0.93
CA SER A 141 16.02 -5.38 2.28
C SER A 141 14.49 -5.32 2.35
N THR A 142 13.80 -5.43 1.21
CA THR A 142 12.34 -5.36 1.17
C THR A 142 11.75 -6.66 1.70
N TRP A 143 10.88 -6.56 2.70
CA TRP A 143 10.19 -7.72 3.26
C TRP A 143 8.78 -7.85 2.70
N THR A 144 8.00 -6.76 2.74
CA THR A 144 6.66 -6.75 2.16
C THR A 144 6.40 -5.47 1.39
N VAL A 145 5.57 -5.58 0.35
CA VAL A 145 4.95 -4.44 -0.34
C VAL A 145 3.45 -4.68 -0.38
N ARG A 146 2.68 -3.77 0.20
CA ARG A 146 1.21 -3.76 0.15
C ARG A 146 0.74 -2.70 -0.82
N VAL A 147 -0.21 -3.06 -1.66
CA VAL A 147 -0.96 -2.16 -2.51
C VAL A 147 -2.38 -2.08 -1.94
N GLU A 148 -2.70 -0.95 -1.34
CA GLU A 148 -3.98 -0.70 -0.69
C GLU A 148 -4.81 0.27 -1.52
N GLY A 149 -6.06 -0.09 -1.79
CA GLY A 149 -7.02 0.76 -2.49
C GLY A 149 -8.40 0.66 -1.85
N LEU A 150 -9.08 1.78 -1.73
CA LEU A 150 -10.49 1.81 -1.32
C LEU A 150 -11.36 2.09 -2.55
N MET A 151 -12.39 1.27 -2.74
CA MET A 151 -13.34 1.41 -3.83
C MET A 151 -14.76 1.54 -3.27
N TYR A 152 -15.62 2.23 -4.03
CA TYR A 152 -17.04 2.32 -3.76
C TYR A 152 -17.83 1.82 -4.97
N ASN A 153 -18.74 0.89 -4.75
CA ASN A 153 -19.69 0.43 -5.76
C ASN A 153 -21.02 1.18 -5.60
N GLY A 154 -21.34 2.03 -6.58
CA GLY A 154 -22.55 2.87 -6.55
C GLY A 154 -23.86 2.11 -6.72
N GLU A 155 -23.83 0.93 -7.35
CA GLU A 155 -25.03 0.10 -7.58
C GLU A 155 -25.42 -0.65 -6.30
N LEU A 156 -24.44 -1.27 -5.66
CA LEU A 156 -24.66 -2.09 -4.46
C LEU A 156 -24.61 -1.26 -3.16
N GLY A 157 -24.07 -0.04 -3.21
CA GLY A 157 -23.82 0.77 -2.01
C GLY A 157 -22.82 0.08 -1.07
N LEU A 158 -21.74 -0.45 -1.63
CA LEU A 158 -20.70 -1.17 -0.87
C LEU A 158 -19.36 -0.44 -0.99
N PHE A 159 -18.65 -0.32 0.11
CA PHE A 159 -17.21 -0.05 0.10
C PHE A 159 -16.47 -1.38 -0.02
N ALA A 160 -15.39 -1.38 -0.79
CA ALA A 160 -14.49 -2.51 -0.93
C ALA A 160 -13.05 -2.06 -0.69
N LYS A 161 -12.38 -2.63 0.31
CA LYS A 161 -10.95 -2.46 0.55
C LYS A 161 -10.21 -3.57 -0.21
N LEU A 162 -9.42 -3.18 -1.21
CA LEU A 162 -8.48 -4.07 -1.90
C LEU A 162 -7.13 -3.97 -1.23
N GLU A 163 -6.55 -5.12 -0.90
CA GLU A 163 -5.19 -5.24 -0.39
C GLU A 163 -4.45 -6.33 -1.18
N ILE A 164 -3.41 -5.94 -1.92
CA ILE A 164 -2.50 -6.88 -2.58
C ILE A 164 -1.19 -6.86 -1.80
N LEU A 165 -0.86 -7.97 -1.15
CA LEU A 165 0.36 -8.14 -0.38
C LEU A 165 1.36 -8.96 -1.19
N PHE A 166 2.52 -8.38 -1.47
CA PHE A 166 3.68 -9.09 -2.00
C PHE A 166 4.65 -9.35 -0.85
N THR A 167 4.87 -10.63 -0.54
CA THR A 167 5.87 -11.05 0.45
C THR A 167 7.14 -11.51 -0.26
N PHE A 168 8.26 -10.85 0.03
CA PHE A 168 9.57 -11.20 -0.50
C PHE A 168 10.22 -12.19 0.45
N LEU A 169 10.41 -13.42 -0.01
CA LEU A 169 11.05 -14.48 0.77
C LEU A 169 12.56 -14.40 0.55
N ARG A 170 13.33 -14.76 1.58
CA ARG A 170 14.80 -14.75 1.56
C ARG A 170 15.43 -15.59 0.45
N GLY A 171 14.70 -16.59 -0.06
CA GLY A 171 15.11 -17.38 -1.22
C GLY A 171 14.99 -16.66 -2.57
N GLY A 172 14.62 -15.38 -2.59
CA GLY A 172 14.42 -14.57 -3.79
C GLY A 172 13.06 -14.73 -4.46
N SER A 173 12.19 -15.60 -3.94
CA SER A 173 10.82 -15.77 -4.45
C SER A 173 9.87 -14.71 -3.89
N VAL A 174 8.93 -14.25 -4.71
CA VAL A 174 7.87 -13.32 -4.30
C VAL A 174 6.54 -14.08 -4.22
N ARG A 175 5.84 -13.98 -3.09
CA ARG A 175 4.53 -14.59 -2.87
C ARG A 175 3.45 -13.51 -2.85
N PRO A 176 2.60 -13.41 -3.90
CA PRO A 176 1.45 -12.51 -3.88
C PRO A 176 0.29 -13.11 -3.08
N SER A 177 -0.44 -12.26 -2.37
CA SER A 177 -1.70 -12.57 -1.70
C SER A 177 -2.67 -11.42 -1.96
N VAL A 178 -3.94 -11.73 -2.22
CA VAL A 178 -4.97 -10.72 -2.51
C VAL A 178 -6.08 -10.88 -1.48
N SER A 179 -6.42 -9.80 -0.80
CA SER A 179 -7.58 -9.70 0.08
C SER A 179 -8.54 -8.63 -0.43
N LEU A 180 -9.83 -8.92 -0.36
CA LEU A 180 -10.90 -8.00 -0.72
C LEU A 180 -11.98 -8.02 0.36
N ASP A 181 -12.01 -6.97 1.17
CA ASP A 181 -12.98 -6.83 2.25
C ASP A 181 -14.07 -5.86 1.83
N THR A 182 -15.34 -6.26 1.95
CA THR A 182 -16.47 -5.43 1.56
C THR A 182 -17.35 -5.08 2.75
N VAL A 183 -17.78 -3.83 2.83
CA VAL A 183 -18.68 -3.32 3.88
C VAL A 183 -19.83 -2.54 3.24
N GLN A 184 -21.04 -2.75 3.72
CA GLN A 184 -22.21 -2.00 3.27
C GLN A 184 -22.16 -0.55 3.78
N SER A 185 -22.31 0.42 2.87
CA SER A 185 -22.23 1.85 3.22
C SER A 185 -23.42 2.31 4.05
N ASN A 186 -24.60 1.71 3.82
CA ASN A 186 -25.82 1.96 4.58
C ASN A 186 -26.49 0.63 4.96
N PRO A 187 -26.18 0.05 6.13
CA PRO A 187 -26.78 -1.21 6.56
C PRO A 187 -28.29 -1.11 6.83
N TYR A 188 -28.85 0.11 6.96
CA TYR A 188 -30.25 0.33 7.33
C TYR A 188 -31.18 0.63 6.15
N ARG A 189 -30.66 0.78 4.92
CA ARG A 189 -31.38 1.37 3.77
C ARG A 189 -32.80 0.83 3.56
N ASP A 190 -32.99 -0.49 3.65
CA ASP A 190 -34.28 -1.14 3.33
C ASP A 190 -34.93 -1.84 4.52
N ARG A 191 -34.28 -1.85 5.70
CA ARG A 191 -34.73 -2.64 6.87
C ARG A 191 -34.56 -1.89 8.19
N LEU A 192 -34.62 -0.57 8.15
CA LEU A 192 -34.36 0.31 9.28
C LEU A 192 -35.13 -0.12 10.55
N ALA A 193 -36.45 -0.26 10.46
CA ALA A 193 -37.27 -0.66 11.62
C ALA A 193 -36.92 -2.04 12.19
N ARG A 194 -36.59 -3.01 11.33
CA ARG A 194 -36.26 -4.38 11.78
C ARG A 194 -34.89 -4.46 12.43
N ILE A 195 -33.89 -3.82 11.83
CA ILE A 195 -32.52 -3.83 12.35
C ILE A 195 -32.47 -3.03 13.65
N LEU A 196 -33.09 -1.85 13.71
CA LEU A 196 -33.18 -1.07 14.96
C LEU A 196 -33.89 -1.84 16.08
N ALA A 197 -34.94 -2.61 15.79
CA ALA A 197 -35.58 -3.45 16.78
C ALA A 197 -34.63 -4.54 17.32
N LEU A 198 -33.83 -5.16 16.45
CA LEU A 198 -32.82 -6.16 16.86
C LEU A 198 -31.69 -5.52 17.67
N ASP A 199 -31.18 -4.36 17.26
CA ASP A 199 -30.14 -3.64 17.99
C ASP A 199 -30.65 -3.20 19.37
N THR A 200 -31.89 -2.74 19.45
CA THR A 200 -32.53 -2.38 20.72
C THR A 200 -32.64 -3.59 21.64
N LEU A 201 -33.11 -4.73 21.11
CA LEU A 201 -33.19 -5.98 21.86
C LEU A 201 -31.80 -6.41 22.36
N PHE A 202 -30.79 -6.36 21.50
CA PHE A 202 -29.42 -6.70 21.84
C PHE A 202 -28.89 -5.82 22.98
N VAL A 203 -29.09 -4.50 22.90
CA VAL A 203 -28.66 -3.55 23.95
C VAL A 203 -29.36 -3.86 25.28
N VAL A 204 -30.66 -4.16 25.27
CA VAL A 204 -31.39 -4.54 26.48
C VAL A 204 -30.82 -5.82 27.11
N CYS A 205 -30.58 -6.86 26.30
CA CYS A 205 -29.96 -8.09 26.79
C CYS A 205 -28.55 -7.86 27.34
N PHE A 206 -27.74 -7.04 26.66
CA PHE A 206 -26.39 -6.70 27.10
C PHE A 206 -26.38 -5.94 28.44
N LEU A 207 -27.28 -4.95 28.59
CA LEU A 207 -27.44 -4.23 29.86
C LEU A 207 -27.92 -5.15 30.99
N PHE A 208 -28.82 -6.09 30.69
CA PHE A 208 -29.25 -7.09 31.66
C PHE A 208 -28.06 -7.92 32.16
N PHE A 209 -27.21 -8.43 31.26
CA PHE A 209 -26.02 -9.18 31.64
C PHE A 209 -25.03 -8.35 32.48
N ILE A 210 -24.80 -7.08 32.11
CA ILE A 210 -23.95 -6.19 32.92
C ILE A 210 -24.49 -6.05 34.34
N VAL A 211 -25.81 -5.86 34.50
CA VAL A 211 -26.43 -5.69 35.82
C VAL A 211 -26.37 -6.97 36.64
N THR A 212 -26.54 -8.15 36.03
CA THR A 212 -26.42 -9.42 36.76
C THR A 212 -25.00 -9.66 37.23
N GLU A 213 -24.00 -9.45 36.36
CA GLU A 213 -22.58 -9.61 36.72
C GLU A 213 -22.16 -8.62 37.82
N LEU A 214 -22.63 -7.37 37.78
CA LEU A 214 -22.33 -6.39 38.84
C LEU A 214 -23.00 -6.69 40.19
N ARG A 215 -24.05 -7.52 40.22
CA ARG A 215 -24.68 -7.96 41.48
C ARG A 215 -23.97 -9.15 42.11
N GLU A 216 -23.24 -9.92 41.30
CA GLU A 216 -22.48 -11.08 41.77
C GLU A 216 -21.08 -10.70 42.28
N LEU A 217 -20.59 -9.52 41.93
CA LEU A 217 -19.37 -8.88 42.46
C LEU A 217 -19.62 -8.16 43.80
#